data_AF-A0A8J7RQH1-F1
#
_entry.id   AF-A0A8J7RQH1-F1
#
_cell.length_a   1.000
_cell.length_b   1.000
_cell.length_c   1.000
_cell.angle_alpha   90.00
_cell.angle_beta   90.00
_cell.angle_gamma   90.00
#
_symmetry.space_group_name_H-M   'P 1'
#
loop_
_entity.id
_entity.type
_entity.pdbx_description
1 polymer ?
#
loop_
_entity_poly.entity_id
_entity_poly.type
_entity_poly.pdbx_seq_one_letter_code
_entity_poly.pdbx_strand_id
1 'polypeptide(L)' 'MDRSRFVALAVAAFGLVFVSFLLRGMTRLVAPYEVAVAVSAPVFLAAAALLAGLFVLALLDVTGIRPLG' A
#
# COMPACT_ATOMS: atom_id res chain seq x y z
N MET A 1 11.22 9.04 -12.49
CA MET A 1 10.36 7.85 -12.47
C MET A 1 9.21 8.19 -13.36
N ASP A 2 8.96 7.37 -14.35
CA ASP A 2 8.01 7.76 -15.38
C ASP A 2 6.59 7.54 -14.88
N ARG A 3 5.65 8.38 -15.31
CA ARG A 3 4.26 8.41 -14.84
C ARG A 3 3.60 7.03 -14.87
N SER A 4 3.89 6.23 -15.90
CA SER A 4 3.40 4.85 -16.03
C SER A 4 3.80 3.97 -14.83
N ARG A 5 5.08 4.02 -14.43
CA ARG A 5 5.58 3.26 -13.28
C ARG A 5 5.00 3.75 -11.96
N PHE A 6 4.76 5.06 -11.83
CA PHE A 6 4.05 5.62 -10.68
C PHE A 6 2.63 5.08 -10.56
N VAL A 7 1.87 5.11 -11.65
CA VAL A 7 0.50 4.58 -11.67
C VAL A 7 0.50 3.08 -11.36
N ALA A 8 1.42 2.30 -11.95
CA ALA A 8 1.52 0.87 -11.67
C ALA A 8 1.81 0.58 -10.19
N LEU A 9 2.73 1.31 -9.56
CA LEU A 9 3.02 1.17 -8.13
C LEU A 9 1.86 1.64 -7.25
N ALA A 10 1.13 2.68 -7.64
CA ALA A 10 -0.06 3.12 -6.93
C ALA A 10 -1.14 2.04 -6.96
N VAL A 11 -1.41 1.46 -8.13
CA VAL A 11 -2.33 0.32 -8.28
C VAL A 11 -1.88 -0.86 -7.41
N ALA A 12 -0.58 -1.19 -7.42
CA ALA A 12 -0.04 -2.24 -6.57
C ALA A 12 -0.24 -1.94 -5.08
N ALA A 13 -0.04 -0.69 -4.65
CA ALA A 13 -0.21 -0.28 -3.26
C ALA A 13 -1.67 -0.42 -2.81
N PHE A 14 -2.62 0.05 -3.62
CA PHE A 14 -4.06 -0.15 -3.34
C PHE A 14 -4.45 -1.63 -3.36
N GLY A 15 -3.88 -2.42 -4.28
CA GLY A 15 -4.04 -3.87 -4.30
C GLY A 15 -3.55 -4.53 -3.01
N LEU A 16 -2.39 -4.13 -2.49
CA LEU A 16 -1.87 -4.63 -1.21
C LEU A 16 -2.77 -4.24 -0.03
N VAL A 17 -3.30 -3.01 -0.01
CA VAL A 17 -4.32 -2.62 0.99
C VAL A 17 -5.50 -3.57 0.92
N PHE A 18 -6.08 -3.78 -0.27
CA PHE A 18 -7.20 -4.68 -0.47
C PHE A 18 -6.90 -6.11 0.01
N VAL A 19 -5.75 -6.66 -0.38
CA VAL A 19 -5.29 -8.00 0.06
C VAL A 19 -5.18 -8.07 1.58
N SER A 20 -4.66 -7.03 2.23
CA SER A 20 -4.57 -7.00 3.70
C SER A 20 -5.93 -7.08 4.39
N PHE A 21 -6.96 -6.43 3.82
CA PHE A 21 -8.33 -6.52 4.31
C PHE A 21 -8.94 -7.89 4.04
N LEU A 22 -8.67 -8.49 2.88
CA LEU A 22 -9.07 -9.86 2.59
C LEU A 22 -8.47 -10.84 3.60
N LEU A 23 -7.16 -10.76 3.84
CA LEU A 23 -6.49 -11.59 4.84
C LEU A 23 -7.13 -11.42 6.22
N ARG A 24 -7.32 -10.18 6.67
CA ARG A 24 -7.95 -9.90 7.97
C ARG A 24 -9.37 -10.46 8.06
N GLY A 25 -10.18 -10.25 7.02
CA GLY A 25 -11.56 -10.73 6.96
C GLY A 25 -11.64 -12.24 6.98
N MET A 26 -10.88 -12.91 6.11
CA MET A 26 -10.88 -14.37 5.97
C MET A 26 -10.30 -15.06 7.20
N THR A 27 -9.19 -14.57 7.77
CA THR A 27 -8.61 -15.17 8.98
C THR A 27 -9.55 -15.06 10.17
N ARG A 28 -10.32 -13.96 10.29
CA ARG A 28 -11.28 -13.78 11.39
C ARG A 28 -12.47 -14.77 11.32
N LEU A 29 -12.74 -15.39 10.17
CA LEU A 29 -13.77 -16.43 10.05
C LEU A 29 -13.37 -17.73 10.75
N VAL A 30 -12.06 -17.98 10.93
CA VAL A 30 -11.51 -19.25 11.40
C VAL A 30 -10.56 -19.13 12.59
N ALA A 31 -10.14 -17.92 12.96
CA ALA A 31 -9.16 -17.67 14.00
C ALA A 31 -9.47 -16.40 14.82
N PRO A 32 -8.86 -16.25 16.02
CA PRO A 32 -9.01 -15.06 16.86
C PRO A 32 -8.54 -13.78 16.18
N TYR A 33 -8.99 -12.65 16.74
CA TYR A 33 -8.69 -11.32 16.20
C TYR A 33 -7.19 -11.02 16.16
N GLU A 34 -6.45 -11.41 17.19
CA GLU A 34 -5.01 -11.18 17.31
C GLU A 34 -4.25 -11.89 16.19
N VAL A 35 -4.69 -13.10 15.82
CA VAL A 35 -4.14 -13.85 14.69
C VAL A 35 -4.49 -13.15 13.38
N ALA A 36 -5.73 -12.72 13.20
CA ALA A 36 -6.13 -11.98 12.00
C ALA A 36 -5.35 -10.68 11.81
N VAL A 37 -5.02 -9.98 12.91
CA VAL A 37 -4.15 -8.80 12.89
C VAL A 37 -2.72 -9.21 12.51
N ALA A 38 -2.14 -10.20 13.18
CA ALA A 38 -0.77 -10.64 12.90
C ALA A 38 -0.56 -11.09 11.45
N VAL A 39 -1.56 -11.76 10.86
CA VAL A 39 -1.51 -12.22 9.46
C VAL A 39 -1.61 -11.06 8.47
N SER A 40 -2.49 -10.10 8.72
CA SER A 40 -2.73 -8.98 7.79
C SER A 40 -1.73 -7.82 7.92
N ALA A 41 -1.15 -7.63 9.11
CA ALA A 41 -0.29 -6.50 9.43
C ALA A 41 0.94 -6.34 8.51
N PRO A 42 1.69 -7.39 8.13
CA PRO A 42 2.84 -7.25 7.24
C PRO A 42 2.45 -6.71 5.86
N VAL A 43 1.35 -7.20 5.30
CA VAL A 43 0.82 -6.76 4.00
C VAL A 43 0.32 -5.32 4.09
N PHE A 44 -0.40 -5.00 5.15
CA PHE A 44 -0.88 -3.64 5.39
C PHE A 44 0.28 -2.65 5.57
N LEU A 45 1.32 -3.02 6.31
CA LEU A 45 2.51 -2.20 6.51
C LEU A 45 3.25 -1.95 5.20
N ALA A 46 3.44 -3.00 4.39
CA ALA A 46 4.04 -2.86 3.06
C ALA A 46 3.22 -1.91 2.17
N ALA A 47 1.89 -2.04 2.19
CA ALA A 47 0.99 -1.14 1.47
C ALA A 47 1.12 0.31 1.96
N ALA A 48 1.11 0.52 3.27
CA ALA A 48 1.22 1.83 3.89
C ALA A 48 2.57 2.49 3.58
N ALA A 49 3.67 1.75 3.67
CA ALA A 49 5.01 2.24 3.33
C ALA A 49 5.11 2.64 1.85
N LEU A 50 4.55 1.82 0.96
CA LEU A 50 4.52 2.12 -0.47
C LEU A 50 3.67 3.35 -0.78
N LEU A 51 2.48 3.46 -0.18
CA LEU A 51 1.62 4.64 -0.32
C LEU A 51 2.29 5.91 0.22
N ALA A 52 2.94 5.84 1.40
CA ALA A 52 3.67 6.97 1.96
C ALA A 52 4.81 7.42 1.05
N GLY A 53 5.58 6.48 0.50
CA GLY A 53 6.65 6.78 -0.46
C GLY A 53 6.11 7.44 -1.74
N LEU A 54 5.03 6.91 -2.30
CA LEU A 54 4.37 7.49 -3.48
C LEU A 54 3.79 8.87 -3.20
N PHE A 55 3.21 9.07 -2.01
CA PHE A 55 2.70 10.37 -1.58
C PHE A 55 3.81 11.41 -1.51
N VAL A 56 4.94 11.09 -0.89
CA VAL A 56 6.12 11.97 -0.85
C VAL A 56 6.61 12.29 -2.26
N LEU A 57 6.71 11.28 -3.14
CA LEU A 57 7.11 11.51 -4.53
C LEU A 57 6.13 12.42 -5.28
N ALA A 58 4.83 12.26 -5.07
CA ALA A 58 3.81 13.14 -5.65
C ALA A 58 3.93 14.58 -5.12
N LEU A 59 4.23 14.77 -3.84
CA LEU A 59 4.49 16.10 -3.28
C LEU A 59 5.75 16.74 -3.90
N LEU A 60 6.82 15.98 -4.09
CA LEU A 60 8.04 16.46 -4.74
C LEU A 60 7.82 16.83 -6.21
N ASP A 61 6.90 16.14 -6.89
CA ASP A 61 6.48 16.45 -8.26
C ASP A 61 5.68 17.76 -8.31
N VAL A 62 4.66 17.89 -7.46
CA VAL A 62 3.81 19.10 -7.39
C VAL A 62 4.60 20.35 -7.00
N THR A 63 5.63 20.19 -6.15
CA THR A 63 6.53 21.29 -5.75
C THR A 63 7.64 21.57 -6.77
N GLY A 64 7.76 20.78 -7.83
CA GLY A 64 8.77 20.93 -8.87
C GLY A 64 10.19 20.51 -8.46
N ILE A 65 10.37 19.97 -7.24
CA ILE A 65 11.68 19.52 -6.73
C ILE A 65 12.14 18.27 -7.48
N ARG A 66 11.22 17.33 -7.75
CA ARG A 66 11.53 16.09 -8.47
C ARG A 66 10.38 15.72 -9.41
N PRO A 67 10.49 16.05 -10.70
CA PRO A 67 9.47 15.71 -11.69
C PRO A 67 9.30 14.19 -11.85
N LEU A 68 8.05 13.75 -11.91
CA LEU A 68 7.65 12.46 -12.44
C LEU A 68 7.55 12.61 -13.96
N GLY A 69 8.57 12.09 -14.66
CA GLY A 69 8.73 12.16 -16.11
C GLY A 69 7.60 11.51 -16.90
#